data_AF-A0A1A8NG44-F1
#
_entry.id   AF-A0A1A8NG44-F1
#
_cell.length_a   1.000
_cell.length_b   1.000
_cell.length_c   1.000
_cell.angle_alpha   90.00
_cell.angle_beta   90.00
_cell.angle_gamma   90.00
#
_symmetry.space_group_name_H-M   'P 1'
#
loop_
_entity.id
_entity.type
_entity.pdbx_description
1 polymer ?
#
loop_
_entity_poly.entity_id
_entity_poly.type
_entity_poly.pdbx_seq_one_letter_code
_entity_poly.pdbx_strand_id
1 'polypeptide(L)'
;AVRLLKRGGVLVYSTCTVTLAENEEQVAWALSTFPCLTLEPQEPHIGAEGMLGAGLSPEQLRLLQRFRPELSWDQTETKVPLISRVDGDTIGFFIAKFLKN
;
A
#
# COMPACT_ATOMS: atom_id res chain seq x y z
N ALA A 1 2.09 4.80 -17.34
CA ALA A 1 3.08 3.81 -16.88
C ALA A 1 2.94 2.44 -17.55
N VAL A 2 1.81 1.74 -17.38
CA VAL A 2 1.60 0.34 -17.83
C VAL A 2 1.98 0.05 -19.29
N ARG A 3 1.66 0.95 -20.22
CA ARG A 3 1.97 0.80 -21.65
C ARG A 3 3.47 0.71 -21.95
N LEU A 4 4.31 1.39 -21.17
CA LEU A 4 5.77 1.42 -21.36
C LEU A 4 6.50 0.30 -20.62
N LEU A 5 5.80 -0.41 -19.73
CA LEU A 5 6.38 -1.49 -18.96
C LEU A 5 6.53 -2.75 -19.83
N LYS A 6 7.70 -3.38 -19.79
CA LYS A 6 7.93 -4.66 -20.47
C LYS A 6 7.16 -5.81 -19.80
N ARG A 7 6.96 -6.91 -20.53
CA ARG A 7 6.49 -8.17 -19.94
C ARG A 7 7.49 -8.67 -18.88
N GLY A 8 7.00 -9.19 -17.77
CA GLY A 8 7.77 -9.51 -16.56
C GLY A 8 8.29 -8.27 -15.81
N GLY A 9 7.89 -7.06 -16.20
CA GLY A 9 8.31 -5.82 -15.55
C GLY A 9 7.52 -5.56 -14.27
N VAL A 10 8.15 -4.86 -13.32
CA VAL A 10 7.53 -4.43 -12.07
C VAL A 10 7.10 -2.97 -12.17
N LEU A 11 5.87 -2.67 -11.74
CA LEU A 11 5.36 -1.31 -11.53
C LEU A 11 5.19 -1.09 -10.03
N VAL A 12 5.76 -0.01 -9.50
CA VAL A 12 5.45 0.47 -8.16
C VAL A 12 4.64 1.76 -8.29
N TYR A 13 3.48 1.78 -7.66
CA TYR A 13 2.65 2.96 -7.49
C TYR A 13 2.75 3.41 -6.03
N SER A 14 3.07 4.68 -5.81
CA SER A 14 3.17 5.23 -4.46
C SER A 14 2.70 6.67 -4.41
N THR A 15 2.16 7.06 -3.25
CA THR A 15 1.65 8.40 -2.99
C THR A 15 1.99 8.80 -1.55
N CYS A 16 1.96 10.11 -1.26
CA CYS A 16 2.07 10.67 0.09
C CYS A 16 0.74 11.26 0.60
N THR A 17 -0.38 10.72 0.12
CA THR A 17 -1.75 11.07 0.53
C THR A 17 -2.37 9.89 1.28
N VAL A 18 -3.37 10.18 2.11
CA VAL A 18 -4.09 9.18 2.92
C VAL A 18 -5.50 8.92 2.43
N THR A 19 -5.91 9.48 1.29
CA THR A 19 -7.27 9.29 0.77
C THR A 19 -7.44 7.89 0.17
N LEU A 20 -8.67 7.37 0.21
CA LEU A 20 -9.01 6.09 -0.43
C LEU A 20 -8.97 6.21 -1.96
N ALA A 21 -9.48 7.34 -2.47
CA ALA A 21 -9.64 7.64 -3.89
C ALA A 21 -8.31 7.69 -4.66
N GLU A 22 -7.25 8.12 -4.01
CA GLU A 22 -5.92 8.20 -4.61
C GLU A 22 -5.09 6.91 -4.41
N ASN A 23 -5.56 5.99 -3.55
CA ASN A 23 -4.81 4.81 -3.13
C ASN A 23 -5.51 3.51 -3.56
N GLU A 24 -6.31 2.87 -2.69
CA GLU A 24 -6.92 1.57 -2.97
C GLU A 24 -7.88 1.61 -4.16
N GLU A 25 -8.59 2.71 -4.36
CA GLU A 25 -9.46 2.85 -5.55
C GLU A 25 -8.63 2.87 -6.83
N GLN A 26 -7.43 3.46 -6.82
CA GLN A 26 -6.52 3.40 -7.97
C GLN A 26 -5.97 1.99 -8.20
N VAL A 27 -5.73 1.23 -7.12
CA VAL A 27 -5.33 -0.19 -7.23
C VAL A 27 -6.46 -1.03 -7.82
N ALA A 28 -7.68 -0.90 -7.31
CA ALA A 28 -8.85 -1.61 -7.82
C ALA A 28 -9.14 -1.26 -9.30
N TRP A 29 -9.06 0.03 -9.63
CA TRP A 29 -9.17 0.51 -11.00
C TRP A 29 -8.06 -0.07 -11.89
N ALA A 30 -6.81 -0.11 -11.42
CA ALA A 30 -5.68 -0.63 -12.21
C ALA A 30 -5.84 -2.13 -12.49
N LEU A 31 -6.24 -2.92 -11.49
CA LEU A 31 -6.46 -4.37 -11.64
C LEU A 31 -7.63 -4.70 -12.59
N SER A 32 -8.70 -3.90 -12.54
CA SER A 32 -9.83 -4.07 -13.46
C SER A 32 -9.54 -3.58 -14.89
N THR A 33 -8.80 -2.48 -15.03
CA THR A 33 -8.51 -1.85 -16.33
C THR A 33 -7.37 -2.55 -17.07
N PHE A 34 -6.39 -3.09 -16.34
CA PHE A 34 -5.21 -3.74 -16.91
C PHE A 34 -5.11 -5.20 -16.43
N PRO A 35 -5.79 -6.16 -17.08
CA PRO A 35 -5.76 -7.57 -16.70
C PRO A 35 -4.37 -8.22 -16.77
N CYS A 36 -3.40 -7.56 -17.42
CA CYS A 36 -2.00 -8.00 -17.44
C CYS A 36 -1.23 -7.64 -16.17
N LEU A 37 -1.81 -6.86 -15.25
CA LEU A 37 -1.21 -6.55 -13.96
C LEU A 37 -1.71 -7.50 -12.88
N THR A 38 -0.81 -8.00 -12.06
CA THR A 38 -1.11 -8.71 -10.81
C THR A 38 -0.48 -7.99 -9.65
N LEU A 39 -1.19 -7.93 -8.52
CA LEU A 39 -0.66 -7.35 -7.27
C LEU A 39 0.35 -8.34 -6.65
N GLU A 40 1.48 -7.83 -6.18
CA GLU A 40 2.59 -8.65 -5.69
C GLU A 40 2.99 -8.29 -4.26
N PRO A 41 3.50 -9.25 -3.47
CA PRO A 41 4.04 -8.98 -2.15
C PRO A 41 5.29 -8.10 -2.22
N GLN A 42 5.50 -7.35 -1.14
CA GLN A 42 6.57 -6.37 -0.99
C GLN A 42 7.51 -6.81 0.14
N GLU A 43 8.81 -6.70 -0.08
CA GLU A 43 9.83 -7.02 0.92
C GLU A 43 10.81 -5.84 1.03
N PRO A 44 11.00 -5.26 2.23
CA PRO A 44 10.28 -5.56 3.48
C PRO A 44 8.82 -5.06 3.46
N HIS A 45 7.97 -5.67 4.29
CA HIS A 45 6.60 -5.19 4.57
C HIS A 45 6.59 -4.55 5.97
N ILE A 46 6.53 -3.23 6.00
CA ILE A 46 6.67 -2.39 7.20
C ILE A 46 5.34 -1.70 7.53
N GLY A 47 4.67 -1.15 6.49
CA GLY A 47 3.41 -0.45 6.66
C GLY A 47 2.24 -1.38 7.01
N ALA A 48 1.11 -0.79 7.38
CA ALA A 48 -0.14 -1.52 7.56
C ALA A 48 -0.70 -2.02 6.22
N GLU A 49 -1.64 -2.97 6.26
CA GLU A 49 -2.41 -3.38 5.09
C GLU A 49 -3.29 -2.24 4.53
N GLY A 50 -3.81 -2.45 3.32
CA GLY A 50 -4.74 -1.52 2.68
C GLY A 50 -6.07 -1.38 3.43
N MET A 51 -6.78 -0.30 3.16
CA MET A 51 -8.08 -0.01 3.78
C MET A 51 -9.25 -0.64 3.01
N LEU A 52 -10.28 -1.08 3.74
CA LEU A 52 -11.58 -1.46 3.17
C LEU A 52 -12.24 -0.27 2.46
N GLY A 53 -13.04 -0.55 1.43
CA GLY A 53 -13.87 0.45 0.74
C GLY A 53 -13.70 0.49 -0.78
N ALA A 54 -12.58 0.00 -1.31
CA ALA A 54 -12.31 -0.01 -2.75
C ALA A 54 -12.73 -1.32 -3.47
N GLY A 55 -13.36 -2.26 -2.77
CA GLY A 55 -13.75 -3.56 -3.33
C GLY A 55 -12.60 -4.56 -3.54
N LEU A 56 -11.43 -4.31 -2.95
CA LEU A 56 -10.32 -5.27 -2.91
C LEU A 56 -10.58 -6.40 -1.91
N SER A 57 -10.12 -7.60 -2.22
CA SER A 57 -10.21 -8.75 -1.30
C SER A 57 -9.26 -8.58 -0.10
N PRO A 58 -9.52 -9.25 1.04
CA PRO A 58 -8.60 -9.22 2.19
C PRO A 58 -7.17 -9.62 1.83
N GLU A 59 -7.01 -10.58 0.92
CA GLU A 59 -5.70 -11.02 0.43
C GLU A 59 -5.00 -9.92 -0.37
N GLN A 60 -5.74 -9.16 -1.18
CA GLN A 60 -5.18 -8.03 -1.93
C GLN A 60 -4.79 -6.88 -1.01
N LEU A 61 -5.58 -6.59 0.03
CA LEU A 61 -5.27 -5.54 1.00
C LEU A 61 -3.95 -5.82 1.73
N ARG A 62 -3.67 -7.08 2.07
CA ARG A 62 -2.40 -7.49 2.72
C ARG A 62 -1.16 -7.28 1.86
N LEU A 63 -1.31 -7.17 0.54
CA LEU A 63 -0.20 -6.91 -0.39
C LEU A 63 0.11 -5.42 -0.53
N LEU A 64 -0.74 -4.55 0.02
CA LEU A 64 -0.53 -3.11 0.05
C LEU A 64 0.22 -2.71 1.32
N GLN A 65 0.90 -1.54 1.26
CA GLN A 65 1.48 -0.91 2.44
C GLN A 65 0.94 0.51 2.59
N ARG A 66 0.30 0.77 3.74
CA ARG A 66 -0.13 2.10 4.19
C ARG A 66 0.68 2.54 5.39
N PHE A 67 1.04 3.81 5.40
CA PHE A 67 1.63 4.49 6.52
C PHE A 67 0.66 5.59 6.93
N ARG A 68 0.22 5.58 8.19
CA ARG A 68 -0.70 6.56 8.73
C ARG A 68 -0.23 6.98 10.11
N PRO A 69 0.14 8.25 10.32
CA PRO A 69 0.53 8.71 11.63
C PRO A 69 -0.61 8.52 12.63
N GLU A 70 -1.86 8.77 12.23
CA GLU A 70 -3.04 8.82 13.13
C GLU A 70 -3.36 7.49 13.84
N LEU A 71 -2.94 6.35 13.29
CA LEU A 71 -3.16 5.03 13.94
C LEU A 71 -2.27 4.81 15.17
N SER A 72 -1.24 5.64 15.35
CA SER A 72 -0.33 5.58 16.50
C SER A 72 -0.76 6.46 17.69
N TRP A 73 -1.77 7.32 17.51
CA TRP A 73 -2.10 8.37 18.50
C TRP A 73 -2.88 7.82 19.70
N ASP A 74 -3.49 6.64 19.57
CA ASP A 74 -4.07 5.88 20.69
C ASP A 74 -2.99 5.18 21.56
N GLN A 75 -1.71 5.23 21.18
CA GLN A 75 -0.59 4.75 22.02
C GLN A 75 -0.09 5.83 22.99
N THR A 76 -1.01 6.54 23.63
CA THR A 76 -0.71 7.32 24.84
C THR A 76 -0.51 6.36 26.02
N GLU A 77 0.56 5.55 26.01
CA GLU A 77 1.15 5.00 27.23
C GLU A 77 2.48 4.27 26.91
N THR A 78 3.58 4.99 27.19
CA THR A 78 4.82 4.48 27.82
C THR A 78 5.01 2.95 27.85
N LYS A 79 5.68 2.37 26.82
CA LYS A 79 6.59 1.20 26.92
C LYS A 79 7.13 0.60 25.60
N VAL A 80 6.84 1.15 24.43
CA VAL A 80 7.32 0.57 23.16
C VAL A 80 8.78 0.98 22.87
N PRO A 81 9.70 0.07 22.49
CA PRO A 81 11.09 0.41 22.15
C PRO A 81 11.16 1.44 21.02
N LEU A 82 12.12 2.37 21.06
CA LEU A 82 12.29 3.44 20.07
C LEU A 82 12.27 2.95 18.61
N ILE A 83 12.83 1.77 18.33
CA ILE A 83 12.85 1.15 16.99
C ILE A 83 11.41 0.93 16.47
N SER A 84 10.50 0.45 17.30
CA SER A 84 9.09 0.21 16.90
C SER A 84 8.29 1.49 16.64
N ARG A 85 8.76 2.64 17.14
CA ARG A 85 8.14 3.94 16.87
C ARG A 85 8.53 4.51 15.50
N VAL A 86 9.71 4.14 14.97
CA VAL A 86 10.21 4.65 13.68
C VAL A 86 9.31 4.17 12.52
N ASP A 87 8.77 2.96 12.63
CA ASP A 87 7.91 2.38 11.59
C ASP A 87 6.43 2.82 11.72
N GLY A 88 6.03 3.33 12.88
CA GLY A 88 4.64 3.70 13.20
C GLY A 88 4.34 5.20 13.15
N ASP A 89 5.25 6.04 13.67
CA ASP A 89 5.10 7.51 13.66
C ASP A 89 5.75 8.09 12.40
N THR A 90 5.06 7.91 11.27
CA THR A 90 5.53 8.27 9.94
C THR A 90 4.52 9.16 9.22
N ILE A 91 4.94 9.80 8.12
CA ILE A 91 4.02 10.55 7.26
C ILE A 91 2.95 9.64 6.64
N GLY A 92 1.86 10.24 6.17
CA GLY A 92 0.90 9.55 5.30
C GLY A 92 1.57 9.05 4.03
N PHE A 93 1.58 7.74 3.79
CA PHE A 93 2.20 7.14 2.60
C PHE A 93 1.49 5.87 2.15
N PHE A 94 1.60 5.54 0.87
CA PHE A 94 1.00 4.36 0.27
C PHE A 94 1.92 3.71 -0.75
N ILE A 95 1.97 2.39 -0.78
CA ILE A 95 2.75 1.60 -1.74
C ILE A 95 1.95 0.40 -2.25
N ALA A 96 1.85 0.30 -3.57
CA ALA A 96 1.34 -0.87 -4.29
C ALA A 96 2.36 -1.35 -5.32
N LYS A 97 2.64 -2.65 -5.34
CA LYS A 97 3.56 -3.29 -6.29
C LYS A 97 2.77 -4.20 -7.23
N PHE A 98 3.04 -4.08 -8.53
CA PHE A 98 2.43 -4.91 -9.56
C PHE A 98 3.50 -5.59 -10.43
N LEU A 99 3.20 -6.80 -10.88
CA LEU A 99 3.92 -7.48 -11.95
C LEU A 99 3.10 -7.39 -13.24
N LYS A 100 3.75 -7.13 -14.38
CA LYS A 100 3.13 -7.21 -15.70
C LYS A 100 3.41 -8.57 -16.33
N ASN A 101 2.38 -9.39 -16.51
CA ASN A 101 2.45 -10.73 -17.08
C ASN A 101 2.54 -10.76 -18.61
#